data_AF-A0A958CSK3-F1
#
_entry.id   AF-A0A958CSK3-F1
#
_cell.length_a   1.000
_cell.length_b   1.000
_cell.length_c   1.000
_cell.angle_alpha   90.00
_cell.angle_beta   90.00
_cell.angle_gamma   90.00
#
_symmetry.space_group_name_H-M   'P 1'
#
loop_
_entity.id
_entity.type
_entity.pdbx_description
1 polymer ?
#
loop_
_entity_poly.entity_id
_entity_poly.type
_entity_poly.pdbx_seq_one_letter_code
_entity_poly.pdbx_strand_id
1 'polypeptide(L)'
;WEDDTVELAFDGHNDNVRFCGSGFCPDDHLYEVRVDGAVRDNDGAVAAGVVGAVGRQPDGYGLEMRIPVAQFDTDALVAGMSLGFNLGLIDDDDGGGTDGHLFWRGYSTYSQPENFGDLVLLDPFVTPTATRTATATRTPTRTATPSPSPTPVQTIDISAALPIDCGEVAVGNTAGAADNVNWYACAPGWPENGPENVYRFTAPGGVTVDALLGGLSEDLDLFVLTGVSPFTCIAAGDTSVSLPELAAGDYYLVIDGFDGASGPYRLNVWCPLDPSPQASPTPTATVTPQPRLLRLYLPLVSARP
;
A
#
# COMPACT_ATOMS: atom_id res chain seq x y z
N TRP A 1 25.86 -9.04 15.65
CA TRP A 1 25.23 -8.03 16.53
C TRP A 1 25.84 -6.65 16.43
N GLU A 2 27.12 -6.47 16.03
CA GLU A 2 27.73 -5.14 15.97
C GLU A 2 27.76 -4.53 14.57
N ASP A 3 27.52 -5.31 13.51
CA ASP A 3 27.58 -4.89 12.10
C ASP A 3 26.33 -5.22 11.28
N ASP A 4 25.24 -5.63 11.94
CA ASP A 4 23.91 -5.68 11.33
C ASP A 4 23.57 -4.32 10.72
N THR A 5 23.24 -4.35 9.44
CA THR A 5 23.14 -3.16 8.60
C THR A 5 21.81 -3.16 7.87
N VAL A 6 21.15 -2.00 7.88
CA VAL A 6 20.09 -1.69 6.93
C VAL A 6 20.69 -0.91 5.79
N GLU A 7 20.44 -1.35 4.57
CA GLU A 7 20.88 -0.70 3.35
C GLU A 7 19.70 -0.02 2.66
N LEU A 8 19.87 1.25 2.32
CA LEU A 8 18.93 2.04 1.52
C LEU A 8 19.63 2.41 0.22
N ALA A 9 19.26 1.76 -0.88
CA ALA A 9 19.84 2.01 -2.19
C ALA A 9 18.92 2.92 -3.00
N PHE A 10 19.51 3.94 -3.64
CA PHE A 10 18.83 4.89 -4.51
C PHE A 10 19.54 4.97 -5.86
N ASP A 11 18.74 4.92 -6.92
CA ASP A 11 19.10 5.36 -8.27
C ASP A 11 18.31 6.67 -8.49
N GLY A 12 19.00 7.80 -8.35
CA GLY A 12 18.33 9.09 -8.14
C GLY A 12 17.60 9.61 -9.37
N HIS A 13 18.17 9.40 -10.55
CA HIS A 13 17.52 9.69 -11.84
C HIS A 13 16.66 8.53 -12.36
N ASN A 14 16.72 7.36 -11.73
CA ASN A 14 16.06 6.14 -12.17
C ASN A 14 16.46 5.74 -13.60
N ASP A 15 17.75 5.87 -13.91
CA ASP A 15 18.28 5.66 -15.27
C ASP A 15 19.00 4.31 -15.42
N ASN A 16 19.12 3.55 -14.33
CA ASN A 16 19.81 2.28 -14.20
C ASN A 16 21.33 2.38 -14.43
N VAL A 17 21.95 3.53 -14.13
CA VAL A 17 23.37 3.79 -14.35
C VAL A 17 24.10 4.10 -13.05
N ARG A 18 24.57 3.06 -12.35
CA ARG A 18 25.30 3.26 -11.07
C ARG A 18 26.63 4.04 -11.17
N PHE A 19 27.31 3.98 -12.31
CA PHE A 19 28.68 4.46 -12.45
C PHE A 19 28.82 5.51 -13.56
N CYS A 20 29.19 6.73 -13.16
CA CYS A 20 29.44 7.86 -14.05
C CYS A 20 30.95 8.05 -14.22
N GLY A 21 31.53 7.37 -15.22
CA GLY A 21 32.96 7.39 -15.48
C GLY A 21 33.71 6.44 -14.53
N SER A 22 34.58 6.97 -13.66
CA SER A 22 35.40 6.15 -12.75
C SER A 22 34.86 6.07 -11.32
N GLY A 23 33.68 6.61 -11.06
CA GLY A 23 33.06 6.65 -9.74
C GLY A 23 31.54 6.49 -9.82
N PHE A 24 30.88 6.50 -8.66
CA PHE A 24 29.42 6.50 -8.55
C PHE A 24 28.82 7.73 -9.22
N CYS A 25 27.63 7.58 -9.80
CA CYS A 25 26.88 8.74 -10.25
C CYS A 25 26.50 9.62 -9.05
N PRO A 26 26.49 10.96 -9.21
CA PRO A 26 26.23 11.88 -8.09
C PRO A 26 24.86 11.73 -7.43
N ASP A 27 23.90 11.14 -8.16
CA ASP A 27 22.53 10.89 -7.74
C ASP A 27 22.30 9.48 -7.16
N ASP A 28 23.32 8.62 -7.23
CA ASP A 28 23.21 7.20 -6.88
C ASP A 28 23.92 6.89 -5.58
N HIS A 29 23.16 6.30 -4.66
CA HIS A 29 23.58 6.14 -3.29
C HIS A 29 23.27 4.74 -2.77
N LEU A 30 24.20 4.20 -1.99
CA LEU A 30 23.94 3.08 -1.10
C LEU A 30 24.24 3.55 0.31
N TYR A 31 23.19 3.90 1.05
CA TYR A 31 23.33 4.25 2.44
C TYR A 31 23.29 3.02 3.32
N GLU A 32 24.37 2.77 4.02
CA GLU A 32 24.50 1.68 4.98
C GLU A 32 24.34 2.24 6.39
N VAL A 33 23.33 1.79 7.13
CA VAL A 33 23.15 2.18 8.52
C VAL A 33 23.26 0.99 9.46
N ARG A 34 24.33 1.00 10.25
CA ARG A 34 24.66 -0.05 11.21
C ARG A 34 23.93 0.15 12.53
N VAL A 35 23.68 -0.95 13.23
CA VAL A 35 22.99 -0.98 14.54
C VAL A 35 23.73 -0.22 15.67
N ASP A 36 25.01 0.12 15.47
CA ASP A 36 25.78 0.99 16.37
C ASP A 36 25.64 2.50 16.06
N GLY A 37 24.89 2.84 15.01
CA GLY A 37 24.63 4.21 14.55
C GLY A 37 25.63 4.73 13.53
N ALA A 38 26.60 3.93 13.08
CA ALA A 38 27.47 4.31 11.97
C ALA A 38 26.68 4.39 10.66
N VAL A 39 26.95 5.42 9.86
CA VAL A 39 26.33 5.65 8.55
C VAL A 39 27.43 5.79 7.50
N ARG A 40 27.28 5.09 6.38
CA ARG A 40 28.14 5.21 5.20
C ARG A 40 27.30 5.45 3.94
N ASP A 41 27.98 5.90 2.90
CA ASP A 41 27.43 6.09 1.57
C ASP A 41 28.41 5.56 0.54
N ASN A 42 28.02 4.53 -0.21
CA ASN A 42 28.84 3.89 -1.23
C ASN A 42 30.24 3.51 -0.70
N ASP A 43 30.31 2.77 0.42
CA ASP A 43 31.52 2.39 1.17
C ASP A 43 32.32 3.57 1.78
N GLY A 44 31.84 4.81 1.58
CA GLY A 44 32.50 6.05 1.97
C GLY A 44 31.83 6.78 3.14
N ALA A 45 32.35 7.97 3.45
CA ALA A 45 31.74 8.85 4.42
C ALA A 45 30.55 9.59 3.79
N VAL A 46 29.46 9.72 4.54
CA VAL A 46 28.26 10.46 4.08
C VAL A 46 28.52 11.95 3.88
N ALA A 47 27.78 12.56 2.96
CA ALA A 47 27.80 14.00 2.74
C ALA A 47 27.23 14.79 3.94
N ALA A 48 27.57 16.07 4.02
CA ALA A 48 27.07 16.95 5.07
C ALA A 48 25.54 17.07 5.05
N GLY A 49 24.91 16.81 6.20
CA GLY A 49 23.45 16.89 6.35
C GLY A 49 22.72 15.56 6.12
N VAL A 50 23.41 14.52 5.63
CA VAL A 50 22.95 13.13 5.74
C VAL A 50 23.17 12.68 7.18
N VAL A 51 22.10 12.24 7.84
CA VAL A 51 22.13 11.81 9.24
C VAL A 51 21.24 10.60 9.42
N GLY A 52 21.77 9.52 10.00
CA GLY A 52 21.01 8.37 10.45
C GLY A 52 20.93 8.32 11.98
N ALA A 53 19.86 7.74 12.50
CA ALA A 53 19.66 7.48 13.92
C ALA A 53 19.10 6.08 14.13
N VAL A 54 19.61 5.38 15.14
CA VAL A 54 19.18 4.01 15.47
C VAL A 54 18.63 3.97 16.90
N GLY A 55 17.46 3.36 17.05
CA GLY A 55 16.83 3.10 18.33
C GLY A 55 16.66 1.60 18.57
N ARG A 56 17.40 1.04 19.54
CA ARG A 56 17.27 -0.37 19.93
C ARG A 56 15.98 -0.63 20.69
N GLN A 57 15.38 -1.78 20.42
CA GLN A 57 14.15 -2.29 21.04
C GLN A 57 14.40 -3.71 21.57
N PRO A 58 13.56 -4.23 22.49
CA PRO A 58 13.77 -5.57 23.06
C PRO A 58 13.81 -6.71 22.03
N ASP A 59 13.22 -6.50 20.86
CA ASP A 59 13.02 -7.46 19.77
C ASP A 59 13.61 -6.99 18.43
N GLY A 60 14.46 -5.94 18.42
CA GLY A 60 15.12 -5.47 17.20
C GLY A 60 15.62 -4.03 17.31
N TYR A 61 15.64 -3.32 16.20
CA TYR A 61 15.99 -1.90 16.15
C TYR A 61 15.19 -1.17 15.08
N GLY A 62 14.90 0.10 15.33
CA GLY A 62 14.36 1.02 14.35
C GLY A 62 15.45 1.95 13.82
N LEU A 63 15.35 2.30 12.54
CA LEU A 63 16.20 3.27 11.86
C LEU A 63 15.35 4.48 11.45
N GLU A 64 15.93 5.68 11.57
CA GLU A 64 15.46 6.87 10.88
C GLU A 64 16.63 7.53 10.15
N MET A 65 16.42 8.02 8.93
CA MET A 65 17.45 8.75 8.17
C MET A 65 16.89 10.01 7.53
N ARG A 66 17.73 11.05 7.52
CA ARG A 66 17.51 12.29 6.76
C ARG A 66 18.52 12.34 5.63
N ILE A 67 18.02 12.45 4.40
CA ILE A 67 18.83 12.63 3.20
C ILE A 67 18.49 14.01 2.60
N PRO A 68 19.47 14.90 2.39
CA PRO A 68 19.25 16.14 1.66
C PRO A 68 18.88 15.87 0.19
N VAL A 69 17.92 16.63 -0.34
CA VAL A 69 17.44 16.49 -1.74
C VAL A 69 18.56 16.60 -2.78
N ALA A 70 19.58 17.39 -2.51
CA ALA A 70 20.75 17.55 -3.37
C ALA A 70 21.59 16.27 -3.54
N GLN A 71 21.30 15.20 -2.81
CA GLN A 71 21.88 13.87 -3.05
C GLN A 71 21.26 13.16 -4.26
N PHE A 72 20.15 13.64 -4.81
CA PHE A 72 19.50 13.02 -5.98
C PHE A 72 19.69 13.88 -7.24
N ASP A 73 20.80 14.62 -7.32
CA ASP A 73 21.14 15.60 -8.38
C ASP A 73 19.97 16.52 -8.80
N THR A 74 19.14 16.88 -7.82
CA THR A 74 17.96 17.73 -8.02
C THR A 74 17.85 18.79 -6.94
N ASP A 75 17.22 19.92 -7.30
CA ASP A 75 16.94 21.02 -6.38
C ASP A 75 15.66 20.79 -5.55
N ALA A 76 14.78 19.89 -6.01
CA ALA A 76 13.50 19.62 -5.37
C ALA A 76 13.03 18.19 -5.63
N LEU A 77 12.49 17.58 -4.58
CA LEU A 77 11.67 16.38 -4.67
C LEU A 77 10.22 16.81 -4.91
N VAL A 78 9.68 16.46 -6.07
CA VAL A 78 8.33 16.83 -6.49
C VAL A 78 7.46 15.58 -6.65
N ALA A 79 6.15 15.74 -6.47
CA ALA A 79 5.21 14.66 -6.70
C ALA A 79 5.30 14.13 -8.13
N GLY A 80 5.20 12.82 -8.29
CA GLY A 80 5.38 12.10 -9.53
C GLY A 80 6.84 11.81 -9.90
N MET A 81 7.82 12.35 -9.16
CA MET A 81 9.22 11.96 -9.34
C MET A 81 9.38 10.50 -8.91
N SER A 82 9.99 9.68 -9.79
CA SER A 82 10.37 8.31 -9.46
C SER A 82 11.88 8.26 -9.27
N LEU A 83 12.30 7.62 -8.19
CA LEU A 83 13.69 7.25 -7.93
C LEU A 83 13.73 5.72 -7.96
N GLY A 84 14.77 5.12 -8.54
CA GLY A 84 15.01 3.72 -8.30
C GLY A 84 15.35 3.52 -6.82
N PHE A 85 14.78 2.50 -6.20
CA PHE A 85 14.89 2.25 -4.78
C PHE A 85 14.99 0.77 -4.46
N ASN A 86 15.85 0.44 -3.51
CA ASN A 86 15.90 -0.89 -2.91
C ASN A 86 16.25 -0.81 -1.43
N LEU A 87 15.87 -1.86 -0.71
CA LEU A 87 16.13 -2.02 0.72
C LEU A 87 16.84 -3.36 0.94
N GLY A 88 17.91 -3.34 1.73
CA GLY A 88 18.64 -4.52 2.17
C GLY A 88 18.65 -4.65 3.69
N LEU A 89 18.50 -5.86 4.19
CA LEU A 89 18.80 -6.24 5.57
C LEU A 89 20.00 -7.18 5.53
N ILE A 90 21.09 -6.75 6.14
CA ILE A 90 22.34 -7.48 6.25
C ILE A 90 22.51 -7.91 7.69
N ASP A 91 22.52 -9.22 7.89
CA ASP A 91 22.75 -9.89 9.17
C ASP A 91 24.22 -10.32 9.22
N ASP A 92 24.98 -9.75 10.15
CA ASP A 92 26.38 -10.10 10.38
C ASP A 92 26.59 -10.25 11.89
N ASP A 93 26.48 -11.50 12.35
CA ASP A 93 26.36 -11.77 13.77
C ASP A 93 27.71 -12.04 14.45
N ASP A 94 28.78 -12.29 13.68
CA ASP A 94 30.07 -12.77 14.18
C ASP A 94 31.32 -12.01 13.68
N GLY A 95 31.17 -10.91 12.92
CA GLY A 95 32.27 -10.09 12.44
C GLY A 95 33.11 -10.76 11.34
N GLY A 96 32.49 -11.75 10.69
CA GLY A 96 32.98 -12.46 9.51
C GLY A 96 32.59 -11.75 8.22
N GLY A 97 32.13 -12.49 7.23
CA GLY A 97 31.44 -11.90 6.08
C GLY A 97 29.98 -12.27 6.19
N THR A 98 29.09 -11.29 6.27
CA THR A 98 27.63 -11.37 6.14
C THR A 98 27.02 -12.77 6.03
N ASP A 99 26.33 -13.20 7.08
CA ASP A 99 25.72 -14.53 7.22
C ASP A 99 24.37 -14.64 6.49
N GLY A 100 23.66 -13.52 6.33
CA GLY A 100 22.34 -13.47 5.71
C GLY A 100 22.03 -12.12 5.07
N HIS A 101 21.45 -12.16 3.87
CA HIS A 101 21.00 -10.98 3.12
C HIS A 101 19.53 -11.15 2.76
N LEU A 102 18.73 -10.12 3.02
CA LEU A 102 17.37 -10.01 2.50
C LEU A 102 17.21 -8.70 1.75
N PHE A 103 16.73 -8.77 0.51
CA PHE A 103 16.47 -7.60 -0.32
C PHE A 103 14.99 -7.48 -0.61
N TRP A 104 14.48 -6.24 -0.68
CA TRP A 104 13.11 -5.99 -1.10
C TRP A 104 12.89 -6.42 -2.56
N ARG A 105 13.86 -6.11 -3.45
CA ARG A 105 13.89 -6.59 -4.82
C ARG A 105 15.27 -7.08 -5.26
N GLY A 106 15.27 -7.96 -6.25
CA GLY A 106 16.50 -8.46 -6.87
C GLY A 106 17.37 -9.28 -5.93
N TYR A 107 18.68 -9.22 -6.19
CA TYR A 107 19.71 -9.98 -5.44
C TYR A 107 20.81 -9.08 -4.88
N SER A 108 20.68 -7.77 -5.02
CA SER A 108 21.67 -6.80 -4.59
C SER A 108 21.07 -5.40 -4.50
N THR A 109 21.51 -4.66 -3.50
CA THR A 109 21.38 -3.21 -3.29
C THR A 109 22.62 -2.45 -3.78
N TYR A 110 23.73 -3.15 -3.99
CA TYR A 110 25.02 -2.56 -4.36
C TYR A 110 25.20 -2.49 -5.87
N SER A 111 24.95 -3.56 -6.60
CA SER A 111 25.17 -3.59 -8.04
C SER A 111 23.94 -4.16 -8.71
N GLN A 112 23.41 -3.46 -9.70
CA GLN A 112 22.19 -3.75 -10.48
C GLN A 112 21.00 -2.84 -10.14
N PRO A 113 21.12 -1.50 -10.34
CA PRO A 113 19.97 -0.60 -10.21
C PRO A 113 18.81 -0.99 -11.14
N GLU A 114 19.07 -1.68 -12.25
CA GLU A 114 18.03 -2.25 -13.13
C GLU A 114 17.07 -3.25 -12.45
N ASN A 115 17.43 -3.75 -11.27
CA ASN A 115 16.60 -4.65 -10.47
C ASN A 115 15.93 -3.95 -9.28
N PHE A 116 16.14 -2.64 -9.12
CA PHE A 116 15.48 -1.87 -8.06
C PHE A 116 13.98 -1.72 -8.37
N GLY A 117 13.20 -1.38 -7.35
CA GLY A 117 11.83 -0.94 -7.54
C GLY A 117 11.75 0.57 -7.70
N ASP A 118 10.56 1.09 -7.97
CA ASP A 118 10.33 2.53 -8.07
C ASP A 118 9.84 3.09 -6.72
N LEU A 119 10.55 4.09 -6.19
CA LEU A 119 10.07 4.99 -5.14
C LEU A 119 9.46 6.22 -5.79
N VAL A 120 8.14 6.17 -5.97
CA VAL A 120 7.37 7.28 -6.52
C VAL A 120 6.97 8.25 -5.41
N LEU A 121 7.41 9.50 -5.53
CA LEU A 121 7.08 10.54 -4.57
C LEU A 121 5.66 11.04 -4.81
N LEU A 122 4.86 11.02 -3.77
CA LEU A 122 3.49 11.54 -3.80
C LEU A 122 3.47 13.00 -3.33
N ASP A 123 2.40 13.72 -3.61
CA ASP A 123 2.20 15.06 -3.03
C ASP A 123 2.29 15.00 -1.50
N PRO A 124 2.88 16.02 -0.86
CA PRO A 124 2.88 16.09 0.59
C PRO A 124 1.42 16.06 1.06
N PHE A 125 1.05 14.99 1.76
CA PHE A 125 -0.24 14.92 2.43
C PHE A 125 -0.35 16.15 3.31
N VAL A 126 -1.20 17.11 2.92
CA VAL A 126 -1.66 18.17 3.81
C VAL A 126 -2.44 17.51 4.92
N THR A 127 -1.73 17.01 5.93
CA THR A 127 -2.35 16.56 7.16
C THR A 127 -3.12 17.76 7.68
N PRO A 128 -4.46 17.71 7.82
CA PRO A 128 -5.20 18.82 8.37
C PRO A 128 -4.65 19.08 9.77
N THR A 129 -3.85 20.13 9.89
CA THR A 129 -3.35 20.58 11.19
C THR A 129 -4.58 20.87 12.01
N ALA A 130 -4.75 20.17 13.14
CA ALA A 130 -5.86 20.37 14.05
C ALA A 130 -6.01 21.89 14.28
N THR A 131 -7.08 22.46 13.74
CA THR A 131 -7.33 23.89 13.84
C THR A 131 -7.65 24.15 15.30
N ARG A 132 -6.66 24.59 16.08
CA ARG A 132 -6.93 25.21 17.38
C ARG A 132 -7.88 26.38 17.12
N THR A 133 -9.08 26.30 17.69
CA THR A 133 -10.05 27.39 17.69
C THR A 133 -9.36 28.68 18.10
N ALA A 134 -9.14 29.58 17.14
CA ALA A 134 -8.50 30.86 17.39
C ALA A 134 -9.48 31.73 18.19
N THR A 135 -9.06 32.14 19.39
CA THR A 135 -9.70 33.22 20.12
C THR A 135 -9.54 34.51 19.31
N ALA A 136 -10.65 35.13 18.94
CA ALA A 136 -10.69 36.31 18.08
C ALA A 136 -9.81 37.43 18.63
N THR A 137 -8.70 37.71 17.93
CA THR A 137 -7.92 38.94 18.12
C THR A 137 -7.96 39.72 16.81
N ARG A 138 -8.47 40.95 16.87
CA ARG A 138 -8.61 41.84 15.71
C ARG A 138 -7.22 42.17 15.16
N THR A 139 -6.94 41.70 13.94
CA THR A 139 -5.72 42.02 13.17
C THR A 139 -6.12 42.80 11.92
N PRO A 140 -5.39 43.85 11.52
CA PRO A 140 -5.82 44.79 10.47
C PRO A 140 -5.83 44.16 9.08
N THR A 141 -6.77 44.64 8.26
CA THR A 141 -7.02 44.26 6.87
C THR A 141 -5.78 44.49 6.00
N ARG A 142 -5.13 43.42 5.54
CA ARG A 142 -4.22 43.49 4.37
C ARG A 142 -5.04 43.36 3.09
N THR A 143 -4.79 44.26 2.16
CA THR A 143 -5.32 44.26 0.79
C THR A 143 -4.95 42.95 0.09
N ALA A 144 -5.96 42.23 -0.42
CA ALA A 144 -5.79 40.96 -1.11
C ALA A 144 -5.13 41.16 -2.48
N THR A 145 -4.00 40.50 -2.69
CA THR A 145 -3.43 40.24 -4.02
C THR A 145 -4.27 39.14 -4.69
N PRO A 146 -4.63 39.24 -5.98
CA PRO A 146 -5.40 38.19 -6.66
C PRO A 146 -4.59 36.89 -6.70
N SER A 147 -5.14 35.84 -6.09
CA SER A 147 -4.65 34.46 -6.17
C SER A 147 -5.05 33.87 -7.53
N PRO A 148 -4.19 33.09 -8.22
CA PRO A 148 -4.61 32.33 -9.38
C PRO A 148 -5.77 31.39 -9.00
N SER A 149 -6.74 31.26 -9.90
CA SER A 149 -7.87 30.34 -9.77
C SER A 149 -7.34 28.90 -9.75
N PRO A 150 -7.73 28.06 -8.79
CA PRO A 150 -7.30 26.67 -8.77
C PRO A 150 -7.79 25.95 -10.02
N THR A 151 -6.90 25.19 -10.66
CA THR A 151 -7.25 24.23 -11.71
C THR A 151 -8.23 23.20 -11.13
N PRO A 152 -9.30 22.81 -11.86
CA PRO A 152 -10.20 21.75 -11.41
C PRO A 152 -9.39 20.47 -11.15
N VAL A 153 -9.50 19.93 -9.94
CA VAL A 153 -8.87 18.66 -9.57
C VAL A 153 -9.79 17.53 -10.04
N GLN A 154 -9.27 16.63 -10.87
CA GLN A 154 -10.00 15.44 -11.31
C GLN A 154 -10.14 14.47 -10.13
N THR A 155 -11.35 13.94 -9.93
CA THR A 155 -11.66 13.01 -8.83
C THR A 155 -12.72 12.02 -9.26
N ILE A 156 -12.54 10.76 -8.89
CA ILE A 156 -13.52 9.70 -9.07
C ILE A 156 -14.76 9.98 -8.22
N ASP A 157 -15.95 9.84 -8.81
CA ASP A 157 -17.22 9.91 -8.09
C ASP A 157 -17.54 8.57 -7.39
N ILE A 158 -17.36 8.54 -6.07
CA ILE A 158 -17.68 7.37 -5.24
C ILE A 158 -19.09 7.39 -4.65
N SER A 159 -19.91 8.41 -4.96
CA SER A 159 -21.24 8.57 -4.36
C SER A 159 -22.21 7.45 -4.74
N ALA A 160 -21.98 6.83 -5.89
CA ALA A 160 -22.74 5.69 -6.42
C ALA A 160 -21.90 4.39 -6.53
N ALA A 161 -20.74 4.34 -5.88
CA ALA A 161 -19.87 3.16 -5.95
C ALA A 161 -20.60 1.90 -5.46
N LEU A 162 -20.60 0.86 -6.29
CA LEU A 162 -21.26 -0.41 -5.98
C LEU A 162 -20.38 -1.27 -5.08
N PRO A 163 -20.89 -1.89 -4.00
CA PRO A 163 -20.09 -2.81 -3.21
C PRO A 163 -19.75 -4.06 -4.02
N ILE A 164 -18.55 -4.61 -3.81
CA ILE A 164 -18.15 -5.93 -4.29
C ILE A 164 -17.27 -6.61 -3.24
N ASP A 165 -17.48 -7.90 -3.01
CA ASP A 165 -16.72 -8.71 -2.07
C ASP A 165 -15.86 -9.78 -2.78
N CYS A 166 -14.93 -10.41 -2.05
CA CYS A 166 -14.17 -11.52 -2.59
C CYS A 166 -15.08 -12.70 -3.02
N GLY A 167 -14.78 -13.29 -4.16
CA GLY A 167 -15.53 -14.38 -4.76
C GLY A 167 -16.75 -13.92 -5.57
N GLU A 168 -17.05 -12.61 -5.58
CA GLU A 168 -18.17 -12.06 -6.34
C GLU A 168 -17.81 -11.76 -7.79
N VAL A 169 -18.86 -11.69 -8.61
CA VAL A 169 -18.79 -11.29 -10.01
C VAL A 169 -19.80 -10.18 -10.23
N ALA A 170 -19.33 -9.03 -10.68
CA ALA A 170 -20.17 -7.93 -11.14
C ALA A 170 -20.26 -7.91 -12.66
N VAL A 171 -21.43 -7.53 -13.18
CA VAL A 171 -21.65 -7.33 -14.62
C VAL A 171 -22.06 -5.89 -14.80
N GLY A 172 -21.34 -5.17 -15.64
CA GLY A 172 -21.54 -3.74 -15.84
C GLY A 172 -21.34 -3.31 -17.28
N ASN A 173 -21.50 -2.01 -17.50
CA ASN A 173 -21.22 -1.34 -18.76
C ASN A 173 -20.84 0.11 -18.45
N THR A 174 -19.69 0.57 -18.96
CA THR A 174 -19.25 1.96 -18.78
C THR A 174 -20.00 2.94 -19.69
N ALA A 175 -20.66 2.48 -20.75
CA ALA A 175 -21.38 3.34 -21.69
C ALA A 175 -22.45 4.20 -20.97
N GLY A 176 -22.30 5.52 -21.08
CA GLY A 176 -23.20 6.49 -20.47
C GLY A 176 -22.89 6.83 -19.01
N ALA A 177 -21.81 6.28 -18.44
CA ALA A 177 -21.26 6.74 -17.17
C ALA A 177 -20.57 8.11 -17.33
N ALA A 178 -20.08 8.67 -16.23
CA ALA A 178 -19.32 9.91 -16.23
C ALA A 178 -17.84 9.64 -16.54
N ASP A 179 -17.20 10.57 -17.23
CA ASP A 179 -15.76 10.68 -17.42
C ASP A 179 -15.30 11.82 -16.49
N ASN A 180 -14.86 11.48 -15.28
CA ASN A 180 -14.39 12.46 -14.29
C ASN A 180 -12.87 12.46 -14.15
N VAL A 181 -12.22 11.36 -14.56
CA VAL A 181 -10.78 11.16 -14.47
C VAL A 181 -10.28 10.67 -15.80
N ASN A 182 -9.26 11.34 -16.35
CA ASN A 182 -8.73 11.06 -17.68
C ASN A 182 -7.39 10.29 -17.66
N TRP A 183 -6.91 9.93 -16.46
CA TRP A 183 -5.61 9.27 -16.23
C TRP A 183 -5.45 8.85 -14.76
N TYR A 184 -4.59 7.85 -14.52
CA TYR A 184 -4.29 7.33 -13.18
C TYR A 184 -2.77 7.34 -12.90
N ALA A 185 -2.36 7.66 -11.67
CA ALA A 185 -0.93 7.82 -11.36
C ALA A 185 -0.11 6.52 -11.46
N CYS A 186 -0.75 5.38 -11.26
CA CYS A 186 -0.18 4.04 -11.44
C CYS A 186 -0.02 3.64 -12.93
N ALA A 187 -0.62 4.38 -13.87
CA ALA A 187 -0.56 4.15 -15.31
C ALA A 187 -0.57 5.50 -16.09
N PRO A 188 0.43 6.37 -15.90
CA PRO A 188 0.39 7.75 -16.40
C PRO A 188 0.47 7.86 -17.93
N GLY A 189 0.84 6.78 -18.63
CA GLY A 189 0.91 6.71 -20.08
C GLY A 189 -0.39 6.27 -20.76
N TRP A 190 -1.41 5.91 -19.99
CA TRP A 190 -2.68 5.41 -20.52
C TRP A 190 -3.70 6.56 -20.53
N PRO A 191 -4.13 7.04 -21.72
CA PRO A 191 -5.23 7.98 -21.83
C PRO A 191 -6.56 7.30 -21.47
N GLU A 192 -6.87 7.26 -20.18
CA GLU A 192 -8.13 6.74 -19.64
C GLU A 192 -9.20 7.83 -19.64
N ASN A 193 -9.51 8.38 -20.82
CA ASN A 193 -10.48 9.46 -21.00
C ASN A 193 -11.85 8.91 -21.46
N GLY A 194 -12.16 7.70 -21.01
CA GLY A 194 -13.44 7.06 -21.19
C GLY A 194 -14.38 7.35 -20.01
N PRO A 195 -15.65 6.94 -20.13
CA PRO A 195 -16.53 6.85 -18.99
C PRO A 195 -16.07 5.78 -17.99
N GLU A 196 -16.11 6.09 -16.69
CA GLU A 196 -15.65 5.18 -15.64
C GLU A 196 -16.81 4.61 -14.78
N ASN A 197 -16.65 3.36 -14.32
CA ASN A 197 -17.51 2.76 -13.31
C ASN A 197 -16.70 2.39 -12.06
N VAL A 198 -17.29 2.57 -10.88
CA VAL A 198 -16.58 2.43 -9.60
C VAL A 198 -17.25 1.39 -8.72
N TYR A 199 -16.44 0.48 -8.18
CA TYR A 199 -16.83 -0.43 -7.10
C TYR A 199 -16.05 -0.12 -5.83
N ARG A 200 -16.71 -0.25 -4.68
CA ARG A 200 -16.06 -0.24 -3.38
C ARG A 200 -15.81 -1.67 -2.92
N PHE A 201 -14.56 -1.97 -2.61
CA PHE A 201 -14.10 -3.27 -2.12
C PHE A 201 -13.49 -3.09 -0.73
N THR A 202 -13.89 -3.93 0.23
CA THR A 202 -13.28 -3.95 1.57
C THR A 202 -12.36 -5.15 1.66
N ALA A 203 -11.05 -4.92 1.61
CA ALA A 203 -10.04 -5.97 1.68
C ALA A 203 -10.00 -6.60 3.08
N PRO A 204 -9.96 -7.94 3.19
CA PRO A 204 -9.90 -8.63 4.47
C PRO A 204 -8.53 -8.49 5.17
N GLY A 205 -7.47 -8.16 4.42
CA GLY A 205 -6.13 -7.97 4.93
C GLY A 205 -5.24 -9.21 4.85
N GLY A 206 -3.98 -9.03 4.47
CA GLY A 206 -2.95 -10.07 4.52
C GLY A 206 -3.15 -11.23 3.54
N VAL A 207 -3.97 -11.02 2.49
CA VAL A 207 -4.23 -12.01 1.44
C VAL A 207 -3.96 -11.41 0.07
N THR A 208 -3.66 -12.27 -0.90
CA THR A 208 -3.60 -11.86 -2.31
C THR A 208 -5.01 -11.63 -2.84
N VAL A 209 -5.25 -10.46 -3.44
CA VAL A 209 -6.49 -10.13 -4.13
C VAL A 209 -6.20 -10.05 -5.63
N ASP A 210 -6.88 -10.87 -6.41
CA ASP A 210 -6.84 -10.84 -7.87
C ASP A 210 -8.18 -10.29 -8.39
N ALA A 211 -8.14 -9.21 -9.16
CA ALA A 211 -9.31 -8.68 -9.84
C ALA A 211 -9.12 -8.77 -11.35
N LEU A 212 -10.12 -9.32 -12.05
CA LEU A 212 -10.03 -9.67 -13.47
C LEU A 212 -11.25 -9.13 -14.22
N LEU A 213 -10.99 -8.49 -15.36
CA LEU A 213 -12.00 -8.12 -16.34
C LEU A 213 -12.20 -9.23 -17.37
N GLY A 214 -13.44 -9.40 -17.80
CA GLY A 214 -13.80 -10.34 -18.86
C GLY A 214 -15.07 -9.92 -19.59
N GLY A 215 -15.37 -10.58 -20.70
CA GLY A 215 -16.55 -10.24 -21.52
C GLY A 215 -16.49 -8.85 -22.16
N LEU A 216 -15.27 -8.31 -22.32
CA LEU A 216 -15.00 -7.02 -22.93
C LEU A 216 -15.30 -7.05 -24.43
N SER A 217 -15.78 -5.93 -24.97
CA SER A 217 -15.87 -5.69 -26.42
C SER A 217 -15.09 -4.46 -26.87
N GLU A 218 -14.55 -3.70 -25.93
CA GLU A 218 -13.80 -2.46 -26.10
C GLU A 218 -12.59 -2.48 -25.16
N ASP A 219 -11.71 -1.49 -25.28
CA ASP A 219 -10.48 -1.34 -24.50
C ASP A 219 -10.82 -0.74 -23.13
N LEU A 220 -11.08 -1.60 -22.15
CA LEU A 220 -11.39 -1.18 -20.78
C LEU A 220 -10.32 -1.69 -19.83
N ASP A 221 -9.87 -0.80 -18.97
CA ASP A 221 -8.76 -1.01 -18.05
C ASP A 221 -9.25 -1.03 -16.60
N LEU A 222 -8.46 -1.66 -15.72
CA LEU A 222 -8.79 -1.82 -14.32
C LEU A 222 -7.78 -1.09 -13.42
N PHE A 223 -8.29 -0.24 -12.53
CA PHE A 223 -7.52 0.52 -11.57
C PHE A 223 -7.95 0.22 -10.14
N VAL A 224 -7.01 0.28 -9.20
CA VAL A 224 -7.26 0.10 -7.76
C VAL A 224 -6.78 1.34 -7.04
N LEU A 225 -7.68 2.05 -6.36
CA LEU A 225 -7.37 3.28 -5.63
C LEU A 225 -7.65 3.12 -4.13
N THR A 226 -6.87 3.79 -3.28
CA THR A 226 -7.14 3.90 -1.84
C THR A 226 -7.99 5.13 -1.47
N GLY A 227 -8.40 5.93 -2.46
CA GLY A 227 -9.16 7.15 -2.29
C GLY A 227 -9.80 7.63 -3.59
N VAL A 228 -10.40 8.83 -3.56
CA VAL A 228 -11.13 9.41 -4.70
C VAL A 228 -10.24 10.13 -5.72
N SER A 229 -8.97 10.30 -5.41
CA SER A 229 -8.04 11.01 -6.29
C SER A 229 -7.34 10.02 -7.21
N PRO A 230 -7.18 10.31 -8.51
CA PRO A 230 -6.41 9.45 -9.43
C PRO A 230 -4.96 9.20 -8.97
N PHE A 231 -4.43 10.07 -8.11
CA PHE A 231 -3.12 9.93 -7.48
C PHE A 231 -3.05 8.84 -6.41
N THR A 232 -4.19 8.39 -5.88
CA THR A 232 -4.26 7.29 -4.90
C THR A 232 -4.32 5.92 -5.56
N CYS A 233 -4.09 5.85 -6.87
CA CYS A 233 -4.00 4.58 -7.57
C CYS A 233 -2.76 3.81 -7.13
N ILE A 234 -2.96 2.55 -6.73
CA ILE A 234 -1.93 1.63 -6.27
C ILE A 234 -1.65 0.48 -7.23
N ALA A 235 -2.57 0.23 -8.18
CA ALA A 235 -2.38 -0.77 -9.23
C ALA A 235 -3.26 -0.46 -10.44
N ALA A 236 -2.73 -0.78 -11.62
CA ALA A 236 -3.43 -0.75 -12.90
C ALA A 236 -3.19 -2.06 -13.65
N GLY A 237 -4.11 -2.41 -14.54
CA GLY A 237 -3.93 -3.53 -15.44
C GLY A 237 -4.95 -3.53 -16.57
N ASP A 238 -4.48 -3.91 -17.75
CA ASP A 238 -5.24 -4.00 -19.00
C ASP A 238 -6.50 -4.88 -18.85
N THR A 239 -6.34 -6.09 -18.30
CA THR A 239 -7.47 -6.98 -18.04
C THR A 239 -7.45 -7.61 -16.66
N SER A 240 -6.41 -7.36 -15.87
CA SER A 240 -6.31 -7.90 -14.51
C SER A 240 -5.28 -7.17 -13.67
N VAL A 241 -5.52 -7.15 -12.36
CA VAL A 241 -4.60 -6.67 -11.33
C VAL A 241 -4.44 -7.75 -10.25
N SER A 242 -3.23 -7.92 -9.75
CA SER A 242 -2.92 -8.82 -8.63
C SER A 242 -2.25 -8.02 -7.52
N LEU A 243 -2.85 -8.07 -6.33
CA LEU A 243 -2.46 -7.31 -5.15
C LEU A 243 -2.02 -8.29 -4.06
N PRO A 244 -0.73 -8.68 -4.01
CA PRO A 244 -0.23 -9.58 -2.99
C PRO A 244 -0.30 -8.92 -1.60
N GLU A 245 -0.73 -9.70 -0.61
CA GLU A 245 -0.77 -9.28 0.80
C GLU A 245 -1.48 -7.95 1.05
N LEU A 246 -2.56 -7.68 0.30
CA LEU A 246 -3.28 -6.42 0.38
C LEU A 246 -3.73 -6.16 1.82
N ALA A 247 -3.38 -5.01 2.37
CA ALA A 247 -3.73 -4.63 3.74
C ALA A 247 -5.26 -4.54 3.92
N ALA A 248 -5.73 -4.73 5.16
CA ALA A 248 -7.15 -4.57 5.45
C ALA A 248 -7.55 -3.10 5.26
N GLY A 249 -8.66 -2.84 4.56
CA GLY A 249 -9.08 -1.48 4.28
C GLY A 249 -10.11 -1.36 3.17
N ASP A 250 -10.55 -0.12 2.93
CA ASP A 250 -11.43 0.21 1.81
C ASP A 250 -10.60 0.61 0.59
N TYR A 251 -10.95 0.01 -0.55
CA TYR A 251 -10.36 0.25 -1.86
C TYR A 251 -11.46 0.52 -2.88
N TYR A 252 -11.10 1.19 -3.96
CA TYR A 252 -11.98 1.46 -5.08
C TYR A 252 -11.43 0.77 -6.33
N LEU A 253 -12.22 -0.14 -6.89
CA LEU A 253 -11.95 -0.76 -8.19
C LEU A 253 -12.63 0.10 -9.25
N VAL A 254 -11.85 0.72 -10.13
CA VAL A 254 -12.35 1.58 -11.19
C VAL A 254 -12.12 0.90 -12.53
N ILE A 255 -13.19 0.78 -13.32
CA ILE A 255 -13.13 0.31 -14.69
C ILE A 255 -13.30 1.54 -15.57
N ASP A 256 -12.28 1.83 -16.37
CA ASP A 256 -12.23 3.00 -17.24
C ASP A 256 -11.97 2.56 -18.68
N GLY A 257 -12.11 3.48 -19.64
CA GLY A 257 -11.89 3.21 -21.05
C GLY A 257 -10.73 3.99 -21.64
N PHE A 258 -9.84 3.27 -22.32
CA PHE A 258 -8.74 3.85 -23.07
C PHE A 258 -9.22 4.62 -24.31
N ASP A 259 -8.70 5.83 -24.51
CA ASP A 259 -8.97 6.73 -25.65
C ASP A 259 -10.47 6.92 -25.97
N GLY A 260 -11.29 7.03 -24.92
CA GLY A 260 -12.73 7.26 -24.99
C GLY A 260 -13.55 5.99 -25.19
N ALA A 261 -12.94 4.81 -25.07
CA ALA A 261 -13.65 3.54 -25.12
C ALA A 261 -14.74 3.45 -24.05
N SER A 262 -15.83 2.73 -24.36
CA SER A 262 -16.87 2.41 -23.37
C SER A 262 -17.65 1.19 -23.78
N GLY A 263 -17.92 0.29 -22.85
CA GLY A 263 -18.51 -1.00 -23.21
C GLY A 263 -18.88 -1.89 -22.03
N PRO A 264 -19.52 -3.03 -22.33
CA PRO A 264 -19.87 -4.03 -21.33
C PRO A 264 -18.63 -4.73 -20.77
N TYR A 265 -18.71 -5.14 -19.50
CA TYR A 265 -17.69 -5.93 -18.84
C TYR A 265 -18.27 -6.89 -17.80
N ARG A 266 -17.44 -7.83 -17.36
CA ARG A 266 -17.59 -8.63 -16.15
C ARG A 266 -16.35 -8.43 -15.29
N LEU A 267 -16.54 -8.04 -14.04
CA LEU A 267 -15.48 -7.92 -13.03
C LEU A 267 -15.58 -9.12 -12.10
N ASN A 268 -14.49 -9.89 -11.99
CA ASN A 268 -14.36 -10.99 -11.05
C ASN A 268 -13.33 -10.59 -10.00
N VAL A 269 -13.68 -10.67 -8.71
CA VAL A 269 -12.73 -10.43 -7.61
C VAL A 269 -12.51 -11.75 -6.87
N TRP A 270 -11.26 -12.18 -6.79
CA TRP A 270 -10.87 -13.40 -6.10
C TRP A 270 -9.87 -13.09 -4.99
N CYS A 271 -10.07 -13.71 -3.84
CA CYS A 271 -9.05 -13.78 -2.82
C CYS A 271 -9.21 -15.11 -2.08
N PRO A 272 -8.12 -15.68 -1.51
CA PRO A 272 -8.23 -16.78 -0.60
C PRO A 272 -8.87 -16.24 0.68
N LEU A 273 -10.19 -16.37 0.78
CA LEU A 273 -10.86 -16.25 2.05
C LEU A 273 -10.34 -17.41 2.89
N ASP A 274 -9.44 -17.15 3.83
CA ASP A 274 -9.25 -18.07 4.93
C ASP A 274 -10.65 -18.35 5.48
N PRO A 275 -11.03 -19.62 5.72
CA PRO A 275 -12.22 -19.86 6.51
C PRO A 275 -11.92 -19.22 7.85
N SER A 276 -12.46 -18.02 8.09
CA SER A 276 -12.43 -17.42 9.42
C SER A 276 -12.84 -18.54 10.38
N PRO A 277 -12.25 -18.67 11.58
CA PRO A 277 -12.82 -19.56 12.57
C PRO A 277 -14.25 -19.07 12.81
N GLN A 278 -15.19 -19.65 12.08
CA GLN A 278 -16.61 -19.47 12.27
C GLN A 278 -16.75 -19.74 13.75
N ALA A 279 -17.12 -18.71 14.53
CA ALA A 279 -17.26 -18.84 15.96
C ALA A 279 -18.04 -20.13 16.19
N SER A 280 -17.35 -21.17 16.65
CA SER A 280 -17.98 -22.45 16.90
C SER A 280 -19.12 -22.10 17.84
N PRO A 281 -20.37 -22.49 17.55
CA PRO A 281 -21.47 -22.15 18.44
C PRO A 281 -21.01 -22.58 19.82
N THR A 282 -20.82 -21.61 20.72
CA THR A 282 -20.37 -21.89 22.08
C THR A 282 -21.26 -23.03 22.56
N PRO A 283 -20.72 -24.21 22.92
CA PRO A 283 -21.56 -25.33 23.29
C PRO A 283 -22.48 -24.81 24.38
N THR A 284 -23.77 -24.69 24.06
CA THR A 284 -24.78 -24.39 25.05
C THR A 284 -24.60 -25.47 26.08
N ALA A 285 -24.27 -25.11 27.32
CA ALA A 285 -24.06 -26.08 28.38
C ALA A 285 -25.28 -27.00 28.40
N THR A 286 -25.10 -28.24 27.93
CA THR A 286 -26.13 -29.26 28.02
C THR A 286 -26.39 -29.43 29.50
N VAL A 287 -27.56 -28.99 29.95
CA VAL A 287 -28.06 -29.31 31.29
C VAL A 287 -28.02 -30.83 31.38
N THR A 288 -27.04 -31.35 32.11
CA THR A 288 -26.98 -32.78 32.41
C THR A 288 -28.22 -33.08 33.26
N PRO A 289 -29.15 -33.95 32.82
CA PRO A 289 -30.28 -34.29 33.66
C PRO A 289 -29.72 -34.93 34.94
N GLN A 290 -29.91 -34.26 36.07
CA GLN A 290 -29.64 -34.87 37.37
C GLN A 290 -30.45 -36.17 37.48
N PRO A 291 -29.87 -37.28 37.95
CA PRO A 291 -30.63 -38.50 38.15
C PRO A 291 -31.74 -38.22 39.17
N ARG A 292 -32.99 -38.25 38.71
CA ARG A 292 -34.14 -38.27 39.62
C ARG A 292 -34.11 -39.58 40.39
N LEU A 293 -34.06 -39.49 41.72
CA LEU A 293 -34.22 -40.62 42.63
C LEU A 293 -35.54 -41.35 42.32
N LEU A 294 -35.43 -42.54 41.72
CA LEU A 294 -36.56 -43.42 41.46
C LEU A 294 -36.95 -44.10 42.79
N ARG A 295 -37.90 -43.53 43.53
CA ARG A 295 -38.51 -44.20 44.68
C ARG A 295 -39.52 -45.24 44.18
N LEU A 296 -39.11 -46.51 44.14
CA LEU A 296 -40.06 -47.63 44.04
C LEU A 296 -40.74 -47.82 45.40
N TYR A 297 -42.06 -47.67 45.45
CA TYR A 297 -42.90 -48.15 46.55
C TYR A 297 -43.47 -49.51 46.16
N LEU A 298 -43.00 -50.60 46.78
CA LEU A 298 -43.69 -51.89 46.71
C LEU A 298 -44.84 -51.89 47.73
N PRO A 299 -46.10 -52.11 47.32
CA PRO A 299 -47.17 -52.36 48.26
C PRO A 299 -47.01 -53.75 48.89
N LEU A 300 -46.92 -53.82 50.22
CA LEU A 300 -47.12 -55.06 50.97
C LEU A 300 -48.55 -55.55 50.73
N VAL A 301 -48.72 -56.68 50.06
CA VAL A 301 -49.99 -57.41 50.05
C VAL A 301 -49.85 -58.58 51.00
N SER A 302 -50.52 -58.46 52.15
CA SER A 302 -50.72 -59.53 53.12
C SER A 302 -51.91 -60.38 52.68
N ALA A 303 -51.71 -61.69 52.56
CA ALA A 303 -52.79 -62.67 52.57
C ALA A 303 -52.40 -63.79 53.55
N ARG A 304 -53.03 -63.77 54.73
CA ARG A 304 -53.29 -64.94 55.60
C ARG A 304 -54.75 -65.35 55.35
N PRO A 305 -55.14 -66.62 55.45
CA PRO A 305 -54.88 -67.52 56.59
C PRO A 305 -53.75 -68.52 56.37
#